data_AF-A0A2E6Z658-F1
#
_entry.id   AF-A0A2E6Z658-F1
#
_cell.length_a   1.000
_cell.length_b   1.000
_cell.length_c   1.000
_cell.angle_alpha   90.00
_cell.angle_beta   90.00
_cell.angle_gamma   90.00
#
_symmetry.space_group_name_H-M   'P 1'
#
loop_
_entity.id
_entity.type
_entity.pdbx_description
1 polymer ?
#
loop_
_entity_poly.entity_id
_entity_poly.type
_entity_poly.pdbx_seq_one_letter_code
_entity_poly.pdbx_strand_id
1 'polypeptide(L)'
;MMQTFTDLAERSNLLWLQRVRLGSSDYITLSQLQQHDYRLLQSVRLCQRYLRQQRDDMPFWLNAVLNNHVAELDKILALPFALSAQVLLAELWLALQQKNKAHYFEQYCRPEQSQFICLLADKPAAGRLFRAMQDFDIRSAIQIAGHSGLTMQRAALQQLAADNTLDTASLAELNYSLYLLGHHIDEYDIVQQLQSAECLTPRQLQLLLLGASAEHKVRIVNALCISDIALAVNAMGFSGLAKFCPLLLEIAREPAHHAAAQSALITMLGALAADNLLNGKAAEQSQHVADTIEPLLGGQLQSRLNLAACWLSGNQYQRFAAAALQVMQQPGLALAEPNNWQGGVWPTA
;
A
#
# COMPACT_ATOMS: atom_id res chain seq x y z
N MET A 1 -0.27 -29.00 31.00
CA MET A 1 1.07 -28.55 30.59
C MET A 1 1.16 -27.05 30.84
N MET A 2 2.16 -26.61 31.60
CA MET A 2 2.38 -25.19 31.88
C MET A 2 3.12 -24.59 30.68
N GLN A 3 2.53 -23.61 29.98
CA GLN A 3 3.20 -22.93 28.87
C GLN A 3 4.42 -22.17 29.41
N THR A 4 5.59 -22.41 28.82
CA THR A 4 6.81 -21.67 29.16
C THR A 4 6.84 -20.32 28.44
N PHE A 5 7.69 -19.40 28.91
CA PHE A 5 7.92 -18.13 28.22
C PHE A 5 8.46 -18.33 26.80
N THR A 6 9.34 -19.32 26.62
CA THR A 6 9.90 -19.71 25.32
C THR A 6 8.80 -20.13 24.35
N ASP A 7 7.83 -20.95 24.79
CA ASP A 7 6.68 -21.34 23.95
C ASP A 7 5.87 -20.12 23.48
N LEU A 8 5.72 -19.11 24.34
CA LEU A 8 5.02 -17.86 24.00
C LEU A 8 5.81 -16.99 23.01
N ALA A 9 7.13 -16.91 23.18
CA ALA A 9 8.02 -16.18 22.28
C ALA A 9 8.05 -16.82 20.89
N GLU A 10 8.17 -18.14 20.81
CA GLU A 10 8.11 -18.90 19.55
C GLU A 10 6.75 -18.73 18.86
N ARG A 11 5.65 -18.85 19.60
CA ARG A 11 4.31 -18.60 19.05
C ARG A 11 4.17 -17.20 18.49
N SER A 12 4.66 -16.19 19.21
CA SER A 12 4.63 -14.80 18.76
C SER A 12 5.45 -14.63 17.49
N ASN A 13 6.61 -15.30 17.39
CA ASN A 13 7.45 -15.28 16.20
C ASN A 13 6.76 -15.94 14.99
N LEU A 14 6.11 -17.08 15.17
CA LEU A 14 5.34 -17.74 14.11
C LEU A 14 4.20 -16.85 13.62
N LEU A 15 3.47 -16.21 14.54
CA LEU A 15 2.42 -15.25 14.20
C LEU A 15 3.02 -14.07 13.41
N TRP A 16 4.13 -13.50 13.83
CA TRP A 16 4.82 -12.43 13.11
C TRP A 16 5.18 -12.84 11.67
N LEU A 17 5.85 -13.98 11.50
CA LEU A 17 6.23 -14.51 10.19
C LEU A 17 5.01 -14.77 9.28
N GLN A 18 3.92 -15.28 9.86
CA GLN A 18 2.66 -15.42 9.14
C GLN A 18 2.15 -14.05 8.71
N ARG A 19 2.08 -13.06 9.61
CA ARG A 19 1.52 -11.74 9.31
C ARG A 19 2.24 -11.04 8.15
N VAL A 20 3.57 -11.16 8.08
CA VAL A 20 4.38 -10.61 6.98
C VAL A 20 3.95 -11.24 5.65
N ARG A 21 3.68 -12.55 5.60
CA ARG A 21 3.21 -13.25 4.39
C ARG A 21 1.73 -12.98 4.08
N LEU A 22 0.88 -12.89 5.10
CA LEU A 22 -0.54 -12.57 4.91
C LEU A 22 -0.72 -11.17 4.33
N GLY A 23 0.18 -10.25 4.65
CA GLY A 23 0.24 -8.87 4.13
C GLY A 23 0.46 -8.74 2.61
N SER A 24 0.73 -9.84 1.91
CA SER A 24 0.86 -9.88 0.45
C SER A 24 0.07 -11.02 -0.17
N SER A 25 -0.96 -11.52 0.52
CA SER A 25 -1.70 -12.72 0.10
C SER A 25 -2.95 -12.37 -0.70
N ASP A 26 -3.08 -13.03 -1.85
CA ASP A 26 -4.20 -12.90 -2.77
C ASP A 26 -5.52 -13.46 -2.19
N TYR A 27 -5.44 -14.24 -1.10
CA TYR A 27 -6.54 -15.03 -0.55
C TYR A 27 -6.98 -14.60 0.84
N ILE A 28 -6.35 -13.58 1.42
CA ILE A 28 -6.65 -13.12 2.77
C ILE A 28 -7.61 -11.94 2.73
N THR A 29 -8.77 -12.14 3.36
CA THR A 29 -9.74 -11.08 3.58
C THR A 29 -9.31 -10.15 4.72
N LEU A 30 -9.88 -8.94 4.76
CA LEU A 30 -9.67 -8.00 5.86
C LEU A 30 -9.98 -8.62 7.23
N SER A 31 -11.10 -9.33 7.35
CA SER A 31 -11.52 -9.95 8.62
C SER A 31 -10.51 -10.96 9.15
N GLN A 32 -9.96 -11.80 8.26
CA GLN A 32 -8.94 -12.79 8.62
C GLN A 32 -7.63 -12.11 9.03
N LEU A 33 -7.24 -11.03 8.34
CA LEU A 33 -6.07 -10.24 8.67
C LEU A 33 -6.22 -9.58 10.05
N GLN A 34 -7.38 -8.98 10.34
CA GLN A 34 -7.67 -8.35 11.63
C GLN A 34 -7.69 -9.36 12.78
N GLN A 35 -8.29 -10.54 12.57
CA GLN A 35 -8.25 -11.62 13.55
C GLN A 35 -6.82 -12.09 13.81
N HIS A 36 -5.99 -12.15 12.77
CA HIS A 36 -4.58 -12.49 12.90
C HIS A 36 -3.81 -11.43 13.69
N ASP A 37 -3.97 -10.14 13.35
CA ASP A 37 -3.37 -9.01 14.06
C ASP A 37 -3.75 -9.00 15.55
N TYR A 38 -5.02 -9.28 15.85
CA TYR A 38 -5.49 -9.41 17.23
C TYR A 38 -4.80 -10.57 17.97
N ARG A 39 -4.67 -11.74 17.35
CA ARG A 39 -3.96 -12.90 17.93
C ARG A 39 -2.49 -12.59 18.18
N LEU A 40 -1.82 -11.91 17.23
CA LEU A 40 -0.44 -11.46 17.39
C LEU A 40 -0.31 -10.49 18.56
N LEU A 41 -1.16 -9.45 18.62
CA LEU A 41 -1.16 -8.48 19.72
C LEU A 41 -1.38 -9.16 21.07
N GLN A 42 -2.34 -10.08 21.17
CA GLN A 42 -2.57 -10.84 22.39
C GLN A 42 -1.36 -11.69 22.80
N SER A 43 -0.72 -12.37 21.86
CA SER A 43 0.47 -13.19 22.11
C SER A 43 1.61 -12.32 22.65
N VAL A 44 1.87 -11.17 22.03
CA VAL A 44 2.92 -10.24 22.47
C VAL A 44 2.59 -9.62 23.83
N ARG A 45 1.32 -9.32 24.12
CA ARG A 45 0.89 -8.88 25.46
C ARG A 45 1.14 -9.94 26.54
N LEU A 46 0.97 -11.22 26.21
CA LEU A 46 1.33 -12.30 27.14
C LEU A 46 2.83 -12.31 27.39
N CYS A 47 3.66 -12.22 26.34
CA CYS A 47 5.12 -12.09 26.50
C CYS A 47 5.47 -10.86 27.39
N GLN A 48 4.82 -9.71 27.19
CA GLN A 48 5.06 -8.52 28.01
C GLN A 48 4.76 -8.76 29.50
N ARG A 49 3.72 -9.53 29.82
CA ARG A 49 3.37 -9.88 31.21
C ARG A 49 4.38 -10.81 31.87
N TYR A 50 4.94 -11.75 31.10
CA TYR A 50 5.89 -12.76 31.60
C TYR A 50 7.37 -12.37 31.42
N LEU A 51 7.66 -11.21 30.82
CA LEU A 51 9.00 -10.69 30.51
C LEU A 51 9.98 -10.67 31.71
N ARG A 52 9.46 -10.65 32.95
CA ARG A 52 10.29 -10.61 34.17
C ARG A 52 11.10 -11.89 34.41
N GLN A 53 10.82 -12.98 33.69
CA GLN A 53 11.35 -14.31 34.04
C GLN A 53 12.52 -14.80 33.18
N GLN A 54 12.67 -14.36 31.92
CA GLN A 54 13.74 -14.82 31.01
C GLN A 54 13.84 -13.88 29.81
N ARG A 55 15.04 -13.39 29.48
CA ARG A 55 15.29 -12.55 28.29
C ARG A 55 16.13 -13.21 27.21
N ASP A 56 16.85 -14.27 27.55
CA ASP A 56 18.07 -14.65 26.82
C ASP A 56 17.83 -15.33 25.46
N ASP A 57 16.59 -15.76 25.14
CA ASP A 57 16.25 -16.48 23.88
C ASP A 57 15.12 -15.83 23.06
N MET A 58 14.88 -14.52 23.19
CA MET A 58 13.81 -13.86 22.41
C MET A 58 14.26 -13.48 20.98
N PRO A 59 13.36 -13.60 19.97
CA PRO A 59 13.56 -12.97 18.67
C PRO A 59 13.87 -11.47 18.80
N PHE A 60 14.82 -10.97 18.00
CA PHE A 60 15.26 -9.57 18.07
C PHE A 60 14.12 -8.56 17.98
N TRP A 61 13.16 -8.81 17.08
CA TRP A 61 11.99 -7.94 16.90
C TRP A 61 11.10 -7.90 18.16
N LEU A 62 10.93 -9.03 18.82
CA LEU A 62 10.09 -9.15 20.00
C LEU A 62 10.74 -8.43 21.18
N ASN A 63 12.07 -8.57 21.31
CA ASN A 63 12.84 -7.82 22.30
C ASN A 63 12.73 -6.30 22.06
N ALA A 64 12.87 -5.85 20.80
CA ALA A 64 12.74 -4.45 20.44
C ALA A 64 11.35 -3.89 20.80
N VAL A 65 10.28 -4.64 20.53
CA VAL A 65 8.90 -4.21 20.80
C VAL A 65 8.56 -4.23 22.30
N LEU A 66 9.11 -5.17 23.08
CA LEU A 66 8.82 -5.32 24.51
C LEU A 66 9.67 -4.42 25.42
N ASN A 67 10.73 -3.81 24.90
CA ASN A 67 11.57 -2.90 25.65
C ASN A 67 10.86 -1.54 25.86
N ASN A 68 10.24 -1.36 27.04
CA ASN A 68 9.41 -0.20 27.38
C ASN A 68 10.18 1.10 27.68
N HIS A 69 11.51 1.09 27.66
CA HIS A 69 12.32 2.29 27.85
C HIS A 69 12.33 3.12 26.56
N VAL A 70 11.33 3.98 26.39
CA VAL A 70 11.22 4.99 25.31
C VAL A 70 11.67 4.48 23.94
N ALA A 71 10.79 3.70 23.30
CA ALA A 71 10.56 3.66 21.85
C ALA A 71 11.69 4.16 20.94
N GLU A 72 12.90 3.58 20.99
CA GLU A 72 13.91 3.92 19.99
C GLU A 72 13.39 3.42 18.65
N LEU A 73 12.73 4.32 17.91
CA LEU A 73 12.40 4.17 16.50
C LEU A 73 13.66 3.70 15.74
N ASP A 74 14.83 4.19 16.19
CA ASP A 74 16.17 3.72 15.80
C ASP A 74 16.38 2.21 15.99
N LYS A 75 15.89 1.59 17.08
CA LYS A 75 15.96 0.13 17.26
C LYS A 75 15.06 -0.61 16.29
N ILE A 76 13.86 -0.08 15.99
CA ILE A 76 12.95 -0.68 15.00
C ILE A 76 13.57 -0.57 13.60
N LEU A 77 14.13 0.59 13.27
CA LEU A 77 14.82 0.86 11.99
C LEU A 77 16.11 0.04 11.83
N ALA A 78 16.80 -0.29 12.93
CA ALA A 78 17.97 -1.15 12.91
C ALA A 78 17.64 -2.64 12.68
N LEU A 79 16.36 -3.04 12.73
CA LEU A 79 15.98 -4.43 12.46
C LEU A 79 16.17 -4.75 10.97
N PRO A 80 16.67 -5.95 10.62
CA PRO A 80 16.91 -6.37 9.24
C PRO A 80 15.62 -6.80 8.53
N PHE A 81 14.62 -5.92 8.53
CA PHE A 81 13.35 -6.11 7.84
C PHE A 81 13.12 -5.02 6.81
N ALA A 82 12.30 -5.32 5.80
CA ALA A 82 11.81 -4.31 4.88
C ALA A 82 11.06 -3.20 5.63
N LEU A 83 11.11 -1.98 5.10
CA LEU A 83 10.51 -0.80 5.72
C LEU A 83 9.02 -0.98 6.06
N SER A 84 8.25 -1.65 5.20
CA SER A 84 6.84 -1.97 5.45
C SER A 84 6.61 -2.87 6.66
N ALA A 85 7.52 -3.82 6.92
CA ALA A 85 7.49 -4.66 8.11
C ALA A 85 7.94 -3.88 9.36
N GLN A 86 8.91 -2.98 9.23
CA GLN A 86 9.29 -2.07 10.32
C GLN A 86 8.12 -1.16 10.73
N VAL A 87 7.39 -0.61 9.75
CA VAL A 87 6.17 0.20 9.97
C VAL A 87 5.11 -0.61 10.73
N LEU A 88 4.87 -1.86 10.33
CA LEU A 88 3.94 -2.75 11.01
C LEU A 88 4.35 -3.05 12.47
N LEU A 89 5.65 -3.23 12.73
CA LEU A 89 6.17 -3.39 14.10
C LEU A 89 5.94 -2.15 14.96
N ALA A 90 6.08 -0.96 14.39
CA ALA A 90 5.82 0.28 15.10
C ALA A 90 4.32 0.48 15.37
N GLU A 91 3.44 0.14 14.43
CA GLU A 91 2.00 0.15 14.68
C GLU A 91 1.58 -0.89 15.75
N LEU A 92 2.19 -2.08 15.74
CA LEU A 92 2.03 -3.07 16.82
C LEU A 92 2.51 -2.52 18.16
N TRP A 93 3.66 -1.85 18.19
CA TRP A 93 4.18 -1.22 19.40
C TRP A 93 3.23 -0.13 19.93
N LEU A 94 2.70 0.73 19.06
CA LEU A 94 1.69 1.74 19.43
C LEU A 94 0.43 1.08 20.02
N ALA A 95 -0.04 0.00 19.41
CA ALA A 95 -1.18 -0.77 19.91
C ALA A 95 -0.92 -1.48 21.25
N LEU A 96 0.34 -1.86 21.52
CA LEU A 96 0.76 -2.41 22.80
C LEU A 96 0.79 -1.35 23.90
N GLN A 97 1.36 -0.19 23.61
CA GLN A 97 1.51 0.92 24.56
C GLN A 97 0.25 1.78 24.70
N GLN A 98 -0.78 1.53 23.90
CA GLN A 98 -1.99 2.36 23.80
C GLN A 98 -1.66 3.83 23.48
N LYS A 99 -0.63 4.04 22.64
CA LYS A 99 -0.20 5.36 22.18
C LYS A 99 -0.73 5.64 20.77
N ASN A 100 -0.87 6.91 20.44
CA ASN A 100 -1.19 7.35 19.08
C ASN A 100 0.09 7.56 18.25
N LYS A 101 -0.08 7.62 16.93
CA LYS A 101 1.02 7.85 15.98
C LYS A 101 1.75 9.18 16.23
N ALA A 102 1.06 10.18 16.80
CA ALA A 102 1.64 11.47 17.19
C ALA A 102 2.89 11.32 18.07
N HIS A 103 2.98 10.26 18.87
CA HIS A 103 4.15 9.96 19.69
C HIS A 103 5.46 9.93 18.90
N TYR A 104 5.46 9.35 17.69
CA TYR A 104 6.67 9.25 16.87
C TYR A 104 6.99 10.58 16.18
N PHE A 105 5.97 11.34 15.80
CA PHE A 105 6.17 12.57 15.02
C PHE A 105 6.74 13.73 15.84
N GLU A 106 6.51 13.74 17.15
CA GLU A 106 7.09 14.74 18.06
C GLU A 106 8.55 14.44 18.43
N GLN A 107 8.98 13.19 18.29
CA GLN A 107 10.30 12.73 18.75
C GLN A 107 11.30 12.52 17.60
N TYR A 108 10.81 12.35 16.37
CA TYR A 108 11.60 11.88 15.24
C TYR A 108 11.32 12.73 13.99
N CYS A 109 12.29 13.58 13.64
CA CYS A 109 12.32 14.41 12.42
C CYS A 109 13.77 14.47 11.92
N ARG A 110 14.34 13.30 11.59
CA ARG A 110 15.69 13.19 11.03
C ARG A 110 15.64 12.67 9.60
N PRO A 111 16.62 13.02 8.74
CA PRO A 111 16.67 12.55 7.36
C PRO A 111 16.65 11.02 7.25
N GLU A 112 17.32 10.29 8.15
CA GLU A 112 17.44 8.83 8.08
C GLU A 112 16.10 8.12 8.37
N GLN A 113 15.14 8.84 8.95
CA GLN A 113 13.85 8.31 9.40
C GLN A 113 12.70 8.80 8.51
N SER A 114 12.97 9.63 7.50
CA SER A 114 11.98 10.35 6.72
C SER A 114 11.00 9.43 6.00
N GLN A 115 11.49 8.39 5.32
CA GLN A 115 10.67 7.41 4.60
C GLN A 115 9.76 6.61 5.55
N PHE A 116 10.28 6.26 6.72
CA PHE A 116 9.53 5.55 7.75
C PHE A 116 8.38 6.42 8.30
N ILE A 117 8.69 7.67 8.60
CA ILE A 117 7.71 8.65 9.07
C ILE A 117 6.64 8.89 7.99
N CYS A 118 7.04 8.93 6.71
CA CYS A 118 6.11 9.08 5.59
C CYS A 118 5.05 7.97 5.55
N LEU A 119 5.47 6.72 5.77
CA LEU A 119 4.54 5.58 5.77
C LEU A 119 3.67 5.51 7.03
N LEU A 120 4.14 6.04 8.16
CA LEU A 120 3.35 6.08 9.39
C LEU A 120 2.37 7.26 9.46
N ALA A 121 2.69 8.38 8.83
CA ALA A 121 1.97 9.64 8.97
C ALA A 121 0.46 9.50 8.67
N ASP A 122 -0.36 9.97 9.61
CA ASP A 122 -1.76 10.28 9.33
C ASP A 122 -1.87 11.70 8.75
N LYS A 123 -3.00 12.02 8.10
CA LYS A 123 -3.20 13.32 7.45
C LYS A 123 -2.93 14.53 8.38
N PRO A 124 -3.38 14.55 9.65
CA PRO A 124 -3.05 15.64 10.58
C PRO A 124 -1.55 15.75 10.88
N ALA A 125 -0.85 14.63 11.10
CA ALA A 125 0.59 14.65 11.34
C ALA A 125 1.38 15.03 10.09
N ALA A 126 0.99 14.51 8.93
CA ALA A 126 1.56 14.84 7.63
C ALA A 126 1.58 16.35 7.39
N GLY A 127 0.46 17.04 7.67
CA GLY A 127 0.39 18.51 7.53
C GLY A 127 1.38 19.27 8.42
N ARG A 128 1.68 18.77 9.62
CA ARG A 128 2.68 19.37 10.53
C ARG A 128 4.11 19.06 10.07
N LEU A 129 4.36 17.83 9.64
CA LEU A 129 5.67 17.34 9.25
C LEU A 129 6.14 17.88 7.90
N PHE A 130 5.21 18.18 6.99
CA PHE A 130 5.53 18.61 5.63
C PHE A 130 6.58 19.72 5.57
N ARG A 131 6.40 20.81 6.35
CA ARG A 131 7.34 21.93 6.35
C ARG A 131 8.72 21.53 6.85
N ALA A 132 8.77 20.76 7.94
CA ALA A 132 10.04 20.28 8.47
C ALA A 132 10.74 19.40 7.43
N MET A 133 10.01 18.47 6.80
CA MET A 133 10.58 17.58 5.78
C MET A 133 11.06 18.31 4.54
N GLN A 134 10.40 19.39 4.11
CA GLN A 134 10.87 20.18 2.96
C GLN A 134 12.31 20.67 3.15
N ASP A 135 12.71 20.99 4.38
CA ASP A 135 14.03 21.55 4.67
C ASP A 135 15.14 20.48 4.69
N PHE A 136 14.83 19.21 5.02
CA PHE A 136 15.83 18.16 5.21
C PHE A 136 15.74 16.96 4.27
N ASP A 137 14.55 16.61 3.77
CA ASP A 137 14.32 15.57 2.77
C ASP A 137 13.09 15.90 1.92
N ILE A 138 13.34 16.61 0.83
CA ILE A 138 12.30 17.07 -0.09
C ILE A 138 11.51 15.92 -0.72
N ARG A 139 12.15 14.77 -0.97
CA ARG A 139 11.48 13.62 -1.59
C ARG A 139 10.43 13.03 -0.65
N SER A 140 10.77 12.86 0.63
CA SER A 140 9.79 12.40 1.62
C SER A 140 8.69 13.44 1.86
N ALA A 141 8.99 14.74 1.81
CA ALA A 141 7.97 15.78 1.91
C ALA A 141 6.95 15.69 0.77
N ILE A 142 7.42 15.46 -0.45
CA ILE A 142 6.61 15.25 -1.66
C ILE A 142 5.71 14.03 -1.48
N GLN A 143 6.28 12.88 -1.11
CA GLN A 143 5.54 11.63 -0.91
C GLN A 143 4.48 11.74 0.20
N ILE A 144 4.80 12.39 1.33
CA ILE A 144 3.82 12.63 2.41
C ILE A 144 2.66 13.46 1.89
N ALA A 145 2.93 14.52 1.13
CA ALA A 145 1.88 15.40 0.64
C ALA A 145 0.93 14.69 -0.32
N GLY A 146 1.47 13.90 -1.26
CA GLY A 146 0.68 13.07 -2.17
C GLY A 146 -0.15 12.02 -1.43
N HIS A 147 0.51 11.12 -0.68
CA HIS A 147 -0.16 10.01 -0.01
C HIS A 147 -1.14 10.45 1.09
N SER A 148 -0.92 11.58 1.76
CA SER A 148 -1.82 12.07 2.81
C SER A 148 -2.93 12.98 2.29
N GLY A 149 -2.97 13.28 0.99
CA GLY A 149 -3.99 14.14 0.40
C GLY A 149 -3.89 15.60 0.87
N LEU A 150 -2.67 16.13 0.97
CA LEU A 150 -2.40 17.51 1.42
C LEU A 150 -2.66 18.54 0.31
N THR A 151 -3.93 18.81 0.01
CA THR A 151 -4.34 19.69 -1.11
C THR A 151 -3.90 21.15 -0.96
N MET A 152 -3.75 21.64 0.28
CA MET A 152 -3.29 23.02 0.55
C MET A 152 -1.84 23.25 0.09
N GLN A 153 -1.06 22.18 -0.06
CA GLN A 153 0.35 22.20 -0.44
C GLN A 153 0.53 22.08 -1.96
N ARG A 154 -0.54 21.82 -2.72
CA ARG A 154 -0.49 21.59 -4.17
C ARG A 154 0.18 22.75 -4.92
N ALA A 155 -0.14 23.99 -4.58
CA ALA A 155 0.43 25.17 -5.24
C ALA A 155 1.96 25.28 -5.01
N ALA A 156 2.42 24.97 -3.79
CA ALA A 156 3.85 24.95 -3.47
C ALA A 156 4.58 23.83 -4.22
N LEU A 157 3.97 22.64 -4.32
CA LEU A 157 4.52 21.52 -5.10
C LEU A 157 4.58 21.82 -6.61
N GLN A 158 3.59 22.53 -7.16
CA GLN A 158 3.61 22.95 -8.57
C GLN A 158 4.73 23.96 -8.86
N GLN A 159 5.04 24.84 -7.91
CA GLN A 159 6.18 25.76 -8.03
C GLN A 159 7.50 24.98 -8.05
N LEU A 160 7.64 23.98 -7.18
CA LEU A 160 8.82 23.11 -7.16
C LEU A 160 9.00 22.32 -8.47
N ALA A 161 7.92 21.97 -9.17
CA ALA A 161 8.01 21.29 -10.46
C ALA A 161 8.59 22.19 -11.58
N ALA A 162 8.48 23.52 -11.42
CA ALA A 162 9.07 24.48 -12.35
C ALA A 162 10.55 24.78 -12.02
N ASP A 163 11.03 24.38 -10.84
CA ASP A 163 12.42 24.55 -10.43
C ASP A 163 13.28 23.40 -10.96
N ASN A 164 14.19 23.70 -11.90
CA ASN A 164 15.11 22.74 -12.53
C ASN A 164 16.19 22.18 -11.60
N THR A 165 16.07 22.35 -10.29
CA THR A 165 17.07 21.94 -9.30
C THR A 165 16.82 20.55 -8.73
N LEU A 166 15.66 19.95 -9.00
CA LEU A 166 15.31 18.61 -8.51
C LEU A 166 16.03 17.52 -9.32
N ASP A 167 16.43 16.46 -8.63
CA ASP A 167 16.89 15.24 -9.29
C ASP A 167 15.74 14.51 -10.00
N THR A 168 16.08 13.60 -10.91
CA THR A 168 15.09 12.88 -11.73
C THR A 168 14.12 12.07 -10.88
N ALA A 169 14.59 11.48 -9.77
CA ALA A 169 13.75 10.71 -8.86
C ALA A 169 12.77 11.58 -8.08
N SER A 170 13.20 12.72 -7.51
CA SER A 170 12.25 13.61 -6.80
C SER A 170 11.27 14.26 -7.77
N LEU A 171 11.68 14.56 -9.00
CA LEU A 171 10.78 15.09 -10.03
C LEU A 171 9.71 14.07 -10.42
N ALA A 172 10.07 12.80 -10.61
CA ALA A 172 9.11 11.75 -10.94
C ALA A 172 8.10 11.52 -9.80
N GLU A 173 8.57 11.48 -8.55
CA GLU A 173 7.73 11.37 -7.34
C GLU A 173 6.84 12.61 -7.14
N LEU A 174 7.33 13.79 -7.54
CA LEU A 174 6.57 15.04 -7.52
C LEU A 174 5.39 15.00 -8.48
N ASN A 175 5.63 14.57 -9.72
CA ASN A 175 4.56 14.44 -10.72
C ASN A 175 3.54 13.39 -10.31
N TYR A 176 3.98 12.26 -9.74
CA TYR A 176 3.09 11.27 -9.15
C TYR A 176 2.27 11.83 -7.97
N SER A 177 2.90 12.58 -7.06
CA SER A 177 2.21 13.17 -5.91
C SER A 177 1.22 14.26 -6.33
N LEU A 178 1.55 15.06 -7.34
CA LEU A 178 0.64 16.02 -7.95
C LEU A 178 -0.56 15.33 -8.60
N TYR A 179 -0.36 14.18 -9.25
CA TYR A 179 -1.43 13.35 -9.80
C TYR A 179 -2.41 12.89 -8.71
N LEU A 180 -1.91 12.38 -7.58
CA LEU A 180 -2.74 12.00 -6.42
C LEU A 180 -3.52 13.20 -5.85
N LEU A 181 -2.91 14.38 -5.89
CA LEU A 181 -3.56 15.61 -5.49
C LEU A 181 -4.53 16.14 -6.55
N GLY A 182 -4.78 15.45 -7.66
CA GLY A 182 -5.78 15.84 -8.68
C GLY A 182 -5.25 16.81 -9.73
N HIS A 183 -3.93 16.88 -9.94
CA HIS A 183 -3.38 17.55 -11.12
C HIS A 183 -3.39 16.59 -12.31
N HIS A 184 -3.95 17.02 -13.43
CA HIS A 184 -4.03 16.19 -14.64
C HIS A 184 -2.68 16.14 -15.35
N ILE A 185 -2.02 14.99 -15.28
CA ILE A 185 -0.81 14.63 -16.02
C ILE A 185 -1.11 13.27 -16.68
N ASP A 186 -0.60 13.03 -17.90
CA ASP A 186 -0.75 11.74 -18.57
C ASP A 186 -0.12 10.62 -17.74
N GLU A 187 -0.90 9.57 -17.44
CA GLU A 187 -0.43 8.43 -16.65
C GLU A 187 0.74 7.71 -17.32
N TYR A 188 0.78 7.67 -18.65
CA TYR A 188 1.89 7.06 -19.38
C TYR A 188 3.20 7.80 -19.13
N ASP A 189 3.18 9.13 -19.16
CA ASP A 189 4.36 9.97 -18.92
C ASP A 189 4.88 9.80 -17.50
N ILE A 190 3.97 9.74 -16.51
CA ILE A 190 4.34 9.48 -15.11
C ILE A 190 5.00 8.10 -14.98
N VAL A 191 4.44 7.05 -15.60
CA VAL A 191 5.04 5.72 -15.56
C VAL A 191 6.45 5.73 -16.16
N GLN A 192 6.66 6.39 -17.30
CA GLN A 192 7.98 6.49 -17.93
C GLN A 192 8.99 7.24 -17.05
N GLN A 193 8.58 8.33 -16.40
CA GLN A 193 9.42 9.09 -15.47
C GLN A 193 9.79 8.25 -14.25
N LEU A 194 8.81 7.61 -13.60
CA LEU A 194 9.05 6.77 -12.43
C LEU A 194 9.93 5.56 -12.77
N GLN A 195 9.74 4.98 -13.95
CA GLN A 195 10.53 3.87 -14.44
C GLN A 195 11.97 4.27 -14.74
N SER A 196 12.18 5.36 -15.49
CA SER A 196 13.52 5.84 -15.83
C SER A 196 14.31 6.30 -14.60
N ALA A 197 13.63 6.71 -13.53
CA ALA A 197 14.21 7.04 -12.25
C ALA A 197 14.30 5.85 -11.25
N GLU A 198 14.01 4.62 -11.70
CA GLU A 198 14.05 3.38 -10.89
C GLU A 198 13.23 3.45 -9.58
N CYS A 199 12.15 4.24 -9.56
CA CYS A 199 11.30 4.43 -8.39
C CYS A 199 9.88 3.89 -8.56
N LEU A 200 9.55 3.32 -9.73
CA LEU A 200 8.22 2.75 -10.01
C LEU A 200 7.95 1.52 -9.13
N THR A 201 7.00 1.67 -8.19
CA THR A 201 6.51 0.56 -7.37
C THR A 201 5.27 -0.10 -7.98
N PRO A 202 4.98 -1.37 -7.63
CA PRO A 202 3.74 -2.04 -8.07
C PRO A 202 2.47 -1.30 -7.65
N ARG A 203 2.47 -0.60 -6.50
CA ARG A 203 1.31 0.19 -6.02
C ARG A 203 1.07 1.45 -6.83
N GLN A 204 2.15 2.19 -7.15
CA GLN A 204 2.07 3.35 -8.05
C GLN A 204 1.56 2.91 -9.43
N LEU A 205 2.11 1.82 -9.97
CA LEU A 205 1.67 1.24 -11.24
C LEU A 205 0.20 0.83 -11.22
N GLN A 206 -0.25 0.15 -10.15
CA GLN A 206 -1.64 -0.23 -9.98
C GLN A 206 -2.55 1.01 -9.99
N LEU A 207 -2.19 2.07 -9.26
CA LEU A 207 -2.97 3.31 -9.20
C LEU A 207 -3.05 4.02 -10.56
N LEU A 208 -1.91 4.19 -11.24
CA LEU A 208 -1.85 4.84 -12.55
C LEU A 208 -2.63 4.07 -13.62
N LEU A 209 -2.56 2.73 -13.60
CA LEU A 209 -3.37 1.91 -14.50
C LEU A 209 -4.86 2.01 -14.20
N LEU A 210 -5.28 2.22 -12.94
CA LEU A 210 -6.70 2.39 -12.62
C LEU A 210 -7.28 3.70 -13.18
N GLY A 211 -6.49 4.77 -13.21
CA GLY A 211 -6.88 6.06 -13.80
C GLY A 211 -6.77 6.11 -15.32
N ALA A 212 -5.91 5.28 -15.92
CA ALA A 212 -5.62 5.30 -17.35
C ALA A 212 -6.76 4.74 -18.24
N SER A 213 -6.88 5.29 -19.44
CA SER A 213 -7.75 4.78 -20.51
C SER A 213 -7.31 3.38 -20.99
N ALA A 214 -8.19 2.65 -21.66
CA ALA A 214 -7.84 1.33 -22.22
C ALA A 214 -6.67 1.38 -23.20
N GLU A 215 -6.52 2.46 -23.96
CA GLU A 215 -5.38 2.67 -24.86
C GLU A 215 -4.09 2.95 -24.07
N HIS A 216 -4.14 3.84 -23.08
CA HIS A 216 -2.99 4.16 -22.24
C HIS A 216 -2.50 2.95 -21.44
N LYS A 217 -3.40 2.14 -20.89
CA LYS A 217 -3.08 0.86 -20.23
C LYS A 217 -2.22 -0.04 -21.13
N VAL A 218 -2.54 -0.13 -22.42
CA VAL A 218 -1.80 -0.95 -23.38
C VAL A 218 -0.43 -0.37 -23.68
N ARG A 219 -0.36 0.95 -23.88
CA ARG A 219 0.90 1.64 -24.11
C ARG A 219 1.85 1.47 -22.92
N ILE A 220 1.33 1.58 -21.70
CA ILE A 220 2.07 1.32 -20.46
C ILE A 220 2.59 -0.12 -20.43
N VAL A 221 1.73 -1.13 -20.60
CA VAL A 221 2.13 -2.55 -20.58
C VAL A 221 3.21 -2.83 -21.62
N ASN A 222 3.03 -2.34 -22.85
CA ASN A 222 3.99 -2.57 -23.93
C ASN A 222 5.36 -1.91 -23.65
N ALA A 223 5.37 -0.72 -23.05
CA ALA A 223 6.62 -0.06 -22.67
C ALA A 223 7.35 -0.82 -21.56
N LEU A 224 6.61 -1.35 -20.58
CA LEU A 224 7.16 -2.18 -19.50
C LEU A 224 7.69 -3.52 -20.02
N CYS A 225 7.05 -4.15 -21.02
CA CYS A 225 7.55 -5.41 -21.61
C CYS A 225 8.97 -5.31 -22.16
N ILE A 226 9.41 -4.12 -22.60
CA ILE A 226 10.74 -3.89 -23.16
C ILE A 226 11.81 -3.80 -22.07
N SER A 227 11.41 -3.42 -20.86
CA SER A 227 12.30 -2.90 -19.83
C SER A 227 12.30 -3.73 -18.54
N ASP A 228 11.12 -4.14 -18.06
CA ASP A 228 10.95 -5.00 -16.89
C ASP A 228 9.74 -5.93 -17.07
N ILE A 229 10.03 -7.21 -17.32
CA ILE A 229 9.01 -8.25 -17.51
C ILE A 229 8.18 -8.47 -16.24
N ALA A 230 8.78 -8.36 -15.05
CA ALA A 230 8.05 -8.58 -13.80
C ALA A 230 7.00 -7.48 -13.56
N LEU A 231 7.39 -6.21 -13.80
CA LEU A 231 6.44 -5.10 -13.76
C LEU A 231 5.41 -5.17 -14.90
N ALA A 232 5.79 -5.65 -16.08
CA ALA A 232 4.85 -5.86 -17.19
C ALA A 232 3.78 -6.90 -16.84
N VAL A 233 4.16 -8.03 -16.22
CA VAL A 233 3.21 -9.06 -15.77
C VAL A 233 2.25 -8.49 -14.72
N ASN A 234 2.75 -7.71 -13.76
CA ASN A 234 1.89 -7.00 -12.80
C ASN A 234 0.96 -6.00 -13.50
N ALA A 235 1.47 -5.23 -14.47
CA ALA A 235 0.68 -4.29 -15.25
C ALA A 235 -0.47 -4.98 -16.01
N MET A 236 -0.21 -6.15 -16.60
CA MET A 236 -1.24 -6.96 -17.24
C MET A 236 -2.34 -7.34 -16.25
N GLY A 237 -1.97 -7.82 -15.06
CA GLY A 237 -2.92 -8.16 -13.99
C GLY A 237 -3.74 -6.96 -13.50
N PHE A 238 -3.08 -5.83 -13.21
CA PHE A 238 -3.73 -4.61 -12.73
C PHE A 238 -4.60 -3.92 -13.78
N SER A 239 -4.26 -4.04 -15.06
CA SER A 239 -5.02 -3.41 -16.15
C SER A 239 -6.47 -3.90 -16.22
N GLY A 240 -6.71 -5.16 -15.80
CA GLY A 240 -7.99 -5.84 -15.92
C GLY A 240 -8.41 -6.14 -17.36
N LEU A 241 -7.50 -6.03 -18.33
CA LEU A 241 -7.83 -6.22 -19.75
C LEU A 241 -7.73 -7.70 -20.15
N ALA A 242 -8.89 -8.32 -20.43
CA ALA A 242 -9.00 -9.74 -20.77
C ALA A 242 -8.13 -10.20 -21.97
N LYS A 243 -7.74 -9.27 -22.85
CA LYS A 243 -6.83 -9.58 -23.97
C LYS A 243 -5.44 -10.04 -23.53
N PHE A 244 -5.03 -9.75 -22.30
CA PHE A 244 -3.77 -10.24 -21.74
C PHE A 244 -3.88 -11.63 -21.10
N CYS A 245 -5.09 -12.18 -20.94
CA CYS A 245 -5.28 -13.54 -20.38
C CYS A 245 -4.46 -14.62 -21.11
N PRO A 246 -4.49 -14.72 -22.46
CA PRO A 246 -3.76 -15.79 -23.15
C PRO A 246 -2.25 -15.67 -22.92
N LEU A 247 -1.71 -14.46 -22.98
CA LEU A 247 -0.29 -14.19 -22.74
C LEU A 247 0.11 -14.55 -21.30
N LEU A 248 -0.69 -14.16 -20.31
CA LEU A 248 -0.44 -14.52 -18.91
C LEU A 248 -0.49 -16.04 -18.68
N LEU A 249 -1.36 -16.77 -19.37
CA LEU A 249 -1.41 -18.24 -19.31
C LEU A 249 -0.17 -18.89 -19.93
N GLU A 250 0.41 -18.28 -20.96
CA GLU A 250 1.68 -18.72 -21.56
C GLU A 250 2.86 -18.43 -20.63
N ILE A 251 2.96 -17.21 -20.10
CA ILE A 251 4.00 -16.82 -19.13
C ILE A 251 3.91 -17.68 -17.86
N ALA A 252 2.71 -18.07 -17.44
CA ALA A 252 2.52 -18.98 -16.32
C ALA A 252 3.11 -20.38 -16.54
N ARG A 253 3.45 -20.77 -17.78
CA ARG A 253 4.16 -22.03 -18.04
C ARG A 253 5.67 -21.90 -17.84
N GLU A 254 6.18 -20.68 -17.78
CA GLU A 254 7.60 -20.42 -17.56
C GLU A 254 7.92 -20.44 -16.05
N PRO A 255 8.90 -21.24 -15.59
CA PRO A 255 9.19 -21.38 -14.17
C PRO A 255 9.66 -20.08 -13.51
N ALA A 256 10.33 -19.20 -14.25
CA ALA A 256 10.85 -17.92 -13.74
C ALA A 256 9.73 -16.92 -13.40
N HIS A 257 8.61 -16.96 -14.13
CA HIS A 257 7.53 -15.98 -14.02
C HIS A 257 6.20 -16.60 -13.57
N HIS A 258 6.17 -17.91 -13.31
CA HIS A 258 5.00 -18.68 -12.92
C HIS A 258 4.17 -18.01 -11.80
N ALA A 259 4.83 -17.69 -10.67
CA ALA A 259 4.14 -17.13 -9.51
C ALA A 259 3.57 -15.74 -9.78
N ALA A 260 4.32 -14.89 -10.51
CA ALA A 260 3.87 -13.54 -10.87
C ALA A 260 2.69 -13.60 -11.84
N ALA A 261 2.76 -14.45 -12.86
CA ALA A 261 1.68 -14.63 -13.83
C ALA A 261 0.42 -15.22 -13.20
N GLN A 262 0.56 -16.17 -12.26
CA GLN A 262 -0.57 -16.67 -11.47
C GLN A 262 -1.19 -15.58 -10.62
N SER A 263 -0.41 -14.78 -9.90
CA SER A 263 -0.94 -13.68 -9.09
C SER A 263 -1.60 -12.61 -9.97
N ALA A 264 -1.06 -12.31 -11.16
CA ALA A 264 -1.69 -11.43 -12.13
C ALA A 264 -3.03 -11.99 -12.64
N LEU A 265 -3.09 -13.29 -12.96
CA LEU A 265 -4.34 -13.97 -13.33
C LEU A 265 -5.34 -13.96 -12.17
N ILE A 266 -4.93 -14.21 -10.94
CA ILE A 266 -5.80 -14.16 -9.75
C ILE A 266 -6.32 -12.74 -9.52
N THR A 267 -5.47 -11.73 -9.67
CA THR A 267 -5.85 -10.32 -9.56
C THR A 267 -6.90 -9.97 -10.63
N MET A 268 -6.71 -10.46 -11.86
CA MET A 268 -7.65 -10.30 -12.97
C MET A 268 -8.91 -11.17 -12.85
N LEU A 269 -8.86 -12.33 -12.18
CA LEU A 269 -10.02 -13.20 -11.92
C LEU A 269 -10.84 -12.73 -10.72
N GLY A 270 -10.21 -12.24 -9.65
CA GLY A 270 -10.90 -11.60 -8.53
C GLY A 270 -11.67 -10.36 -8.99
N ALA A 271 -11.14 -9.70 -10.00
CA ALA A 271 -11.84 -8.75 -10.83
C ALA A 271 -13.08 -9.38 -11.52
N LEU A 272 -12.91 -10.34 -12.42
CA LEU A 272 -14.03 -10.97 -13.15
C LEU A 272 -15.08 -11.68 -12.25
N ALA A 273 -14.70 -12.18 -11.07
CA ALA A 273 -15.59 -12.82 -10.11
C ALA A 273 -16.47 -11.81 -9.36
N ALA A 274 -15.92 -10.62 -9.08
CA ALA A 274 -16.73 -9.51 -8.57
C ALA A 274 -17.81 -9.14 -9.58
N ASP A 275 -17.46 -9.03 -10.87
CA ASP A 275 -18.37 -8.78 -11.99
C ASP A 275 -19.54 -9.78 -12.02
N ASN A 276 -19.28 -11.10 -11.95
CA ASN A 276 -20.33 -12.12 -11.93
C ASN A 276 -21.26 -12.04 -10.71
N LEU A 277 -20.74 -11.76 -9.51
CA LEU A 277 -21.54 -11.64 -8.28
C LEU A 277 -22.46 -10.42 -8.27
N LEU A 278 -22.12 -9.38 -9.03
CA LEU A 278 -22.90 -8.15 -9.10
C LEU A 278 -23.78 -8.09 -10.34
N ASN A 279 -23.44 -8.75 -11.44
CA ASN A 279 -24.35 -8.99 -12.56
C ASN A 279 -25.55 -9.87 -12.13
N GLY A 280 -25.37 -10.77 -11.17
CA GLY A 280 -26.47 -11.50 -10.52
C GLY A 280 -27.41 -10.62 -9.67
N LYS A 281 -27.00 -9.39 -9.30
CA LYS A 281 -27.82 -8.39 -8.59
C LYS A 281 -28.29 -7.23 -9.50
N ALA A 282 -27.56 -6.95 -10.57
CA ALA A 282 -27.85 -5.89 -11.53
C ALA A 282 -28.82 -6.31 -12.65
N ALA A 283 -29.14 -7.61 -12.76
CA ALA A 283 -30.20 -8.11 -13.63
C ALA A 283 -31.61 -7.57 -13.27
N GLU A 284 -31.77 -6.86 -12.15
CA GLU A 284 -33.03 -6.21 -11.73
C GLU A 284 -33.07 -4.69 -11.97
N GLN A 285 -32.00 -4.05 -12.47
CA GLN A 285 -31.97 -2.59 -12.68
C GLN A 285 -31.32 -2.23 -14.03
N SER A 286 -32.12 -2.45 -15.08
CA SER A 286 -32.26 -1.74 -16.36
C SER A 286 -31.10 -0.92 -16.94
N GLN A 287 -30.80 -1.22 -18.22
CA GLN A 287 -30.82 -0.29 -19.37
C GLN A 287 -30.41 1.18 -19.14
N HIS A 288 -29.25 1.59 -19.66
CA HIS A 288 -29.15 2.58 -20.76
C HIS A 288 -27.68 2.80 -21.20
N VAL A 289 -27.56 3.25 -22.45
CA VAL A 289 -26.39 3.38 -23.34
C VAL A 289 -25.73 4.76 -23.20
N ALA A 290 -24.40 4.84 -23.25
CA ALA A 290 -23.63 5.81 -24.05
C ALA A 290 -22.11 5.54 -23.96
N ASP A 291 -21.43 5.66 -25.11
CA ASP A 291 -19.99 5.44 -25.34
C ASP A 291 -19.06 6.37 -24.53
N THR A 292 -18.81 6.00 -23.28
CA THR A 292 -17.61 6.38 -22.53
C THR A 292 -17.12 5.14 -21.82
N ILE A 293 -15.90 4.67 -22.15
CA ILE A 293 -15.29 3.50 -21.51
C ILE A 293 -14.97 3.88 -20.06
N GLU A 294 -15.91 3.66 -19.14
CA GLU A 294 -15.68 3.87 -17.71
C GLU A 294 -14.58 2.91 -17.23
N PRO A 295 -13.63 3.38 -16.40
CA PRO A 295 -12.56 2.53 -15.89
C PRO A 295 -13.17 1.42 -15.02
N LEU A 296 -12.75 0.19 -15.28
CA LEU A 296 -13.27 -0.96 -14.58
C LEU A 296 -12.42 -1.26 -13.33
N LEU A 297 -13.02 -1.26 -12.13
CA LEU A 297 -12.38 -1.88 -10.97
C LEU A 297 -12.71 -3.35 -10.99
N GLY A 298 -11.79 -4.10 -11.55
CA GLY A 298 -11.97 -5.52 -11.70
C GLY A 298 -13.23 -5.90 -12.46
N GLY A 299 -13.32 -5.50 -13.72
CA GLY A 299 -14.45 -5.85 -14.60
C GLY A 299 -15.73 -5.05 -14.35
N GLN A 300 -15.83 -4.25 -13.28
CA GLN A 300 -17.04 -3.47 -12.98
C GLN A 300 -16.92 -1.99 -13.29
N LEU A 301 -17.97 -1.45 -13.90
CA LEU A 301 -18.16 -0.02 -14.14
C LEU A 301 -18.08 0.76 -12.81
N GLN A 302 -17.16 1.73 -12.75
CA GLN A 302 -16.89 2.56 -11.57
C GLN A 302 -18.17 3.18 -10.98
N SER A 303 -19.17 3.48 -11.81
CA SER A 303 -20.46 4.07 -11.44
C SER A 303 -21.35 3.18 -10.56
N ARG A 304 -21.11 1.86 -10.51
CA ARG A 304 -21.94 0.86 -9.79
C ARG A 304 -21.24 0.20 -8.58
N LEU A 305 -19.97 0.53 -8.34
CA LEU A 305 -19.14 -0.09 -7.32
C LEU A 305 -19.33 0.56 -5.95
N ASN A 306 -19.81 -0.23 -4.97
CA ASN A 306 -19.69 0.16 -3.56
C ASN A 306 -18.24 -0.07 -3.10
N LEU A 307 -17.39 0.96 -3.26
CA LEU A 307 -15.96 0.88 -2.93
C LEU A 307 -15.72 0.52 -1.45
N ALA A 308 -16.58 0.99 -0.53
CA ALA A 308 -16.49 0.64 0.88
C ALA A 308 -16.80 -0.85 1.13
N ALA A 309 -17.76 -1.44 0.41
CA ALA A 309 -18.01 -2.89 0.49
C ALA A 309 -16.82 -3.69 -0.06
N CYS A 310 -16.22 -3.24 -1.18
CA CYS A 310 -15.02 -3.84 -1.75
C CYS A 310 -13.84 -3.80 -0.76
N TRP A 311 -13.69 -2.70 -0.02
CA TRP A 311 -12.70 -2.58 1.05
C TRP A 311 -12.88 -3.61 2.16
N LEU A 312 -14.12 -3.89 2.54
CA LEU A 312 -14.43 -4.81 3.64
C LEU A 312 -14.25 -6.28 3.27
N SER A 313 -14.61 -6.68 2.05
CA SER A 313 -14.63 -8.09 1.64
C SER A 313 -13.53 -8.50 0.68
N GLY A 314 -12.86 -7.54 0.03
CA GLY A 314 -11.86 -7.81 -0.99
C GLY A 314 -10.54 -8.33 -0.43
N ASN A 315 -9.75 -8.94 -1.32
CA ASN A 315 -8.34 -9.21 -1.07
C ASN A 315 -7.52 -7.91 -1.12
N GLN A 316 -6.23 -7.97 -0.80
CA GLN A 316 -5.39 -6.77 -0.69
C GLN A 316 -5.31 -5.91 -1.96
N TYR A 317 -5.27 -6.52 -3.15
CA TYR A 317 -5.24 -5.76 -4.39
C TYR A 317 -6.56 -5.06 -4.67
N GLN A 318 -7.68 -5.74 -4.43
CA GLN A 318 -9.02 -5.15 -4.56
C GLN A 318 -9.23 -4.01 -3.57
N ARG A 319 -8.80 -4.20 -2.31
CA ARG A 319 -8.88 -3.17 -1.27
C ARG A 319 -8.05 -1.93 -1.63
N PHE A 320 -6.80 -2.12 -2.06
CA PHE A 320 -5.97 -1.00 -2.51
C PHE A 320 -6.61 -0.27 -3.68
N ALA A 321 -7.12 -1.02 -4.66
CA ALA A 321 -7.73 -0.45 -5.83
C ALA A 321 -9.01 0.34 -5.50
N ALA A 322 -9.82 -0.13 -4.54
CA ALA A 322 -10.97 0.60 -4.02
C ALA A 322 -10.56 1.91 -3.34
N ALA A 323 -9.52 1.89 -2.50
CA ALA A 323 -8.99 3.09 -1.86
C ALA A 323 -8.38 4.08 -2.87
N ALA A 324 -7.62 3.59 -3.84
CA ALA A 324 -7.04 4.40 -4.91
C ALA A 324 -8.11 5.11 -5.75
N LEU A 325 -9.17 4.39 -6.15
CA LEU A 325 -10.29 5.00 -6.87
C LEU A 325 -11.01 6.06 -6.03
N GLN A 326 -11.20 5.82 -4.74
CA GLN A 326 -11.81 6.79 -3.84
C GLN A 326 -10.97 8.09 -3.78
N VAL A 327 -9.64 7.98 -3.72
CA VAL A 327 -8.73 9.14 -3.75
C VAL A 327 -8.79 9.86 -5.11
N MET A 328 -8.81 9.13 -6.22
CA MET A 328 -8.91 9.72 -7.56
C MET A 328 -10.24 10.44 -7.79
N GLN A 329 -11.35 9.93 -7.23
CA GLN A 329 -12.67 10.59 -7.28
C GLN A 329 -12.75 11.82 -6.37
N GLN A 330 -12.03 11.81 -5.24
CA GLN A 330 -12.04 12.89 -4.25
C GLN A 330 -10.60 13.27 -3.85
N PRO A 331 -9.91 14.08 -4.67
CA PRO A 331 -8.56 14.51 -4.38
C PRO A 331 -8.47 15.20 -3.03
N GLY A 332 -7.54 14.74 -2.19
CA GLY A 332 -7.36 15.23 -0.82
C GLY A 332 -7.75 14.25 0.27
N LEU A 333 -8.28 13.08 -0.08
CA LEU A 333 -8.29 11.94 0.82
C LEU A 333 -6.88 11.34 0.93
N ALA A 334 -6.56 10.80 2.11
CA ALA A 334 -5.32 10.05 2.29
C ALA A 334 -5.44 8.68 1.62
N LEU A 335 -4.41 8.27 0.88
CA LEU A 335 -4.32 6.94 0.30
C LEU A 335 -4.17 5.89 1.40
N ALA A 336 -5.13 4.97 1.46
CA ALA A 336 -5.13 3.92 2.46
C ALA A 336 -4.34 2.70 1.98
N GLU A 337 -3.42 2.22 2.83
CA GLU A 337 -2.63 1.02 2.57
C GLU A 337 -3.27 -0.21 3.23
N PRO A 338 -3.75 -1.21 2.46
CA PRO A 338 -4.42 -2.40 3.00
C PRO A 338 -3.53 -3.33 3.82
N ASN A 339 -2.22 -3.08 3.81
CA ASN A 339 -1.19 -3.88 4.44
C ASN A 339 -0.81 -3.36 5.84
N ASN A 340 -1.22 -2.13 6.16
CA ASN A 340 -1.05 -1.53 7.48
C ASN A 340 -1.76 -2.36 8.56
N TRP A 341 -1.48 -2.04 9.82
CA TRP A 341 -2.10 -2.66 10.99
C TRP A 341 -3.63 -2.68 10.87
N GLN A 342 -4.22 -3.84 11.17
CA GLN A 342 -5.65 -4.11 11.04
C GLN A 342 -6.22 -3.93 9.62
N GLY A 343 -5.34 -3.95 8.62
CA GLY A 343 -5.68 -3.81 7.21
C GLY A 343 -5.89 -2.37 6.75
N GLY A 344 -5.46 -1.37 7.52
CA GLY A 344 -5.61 0.04 7.19
C GLY A 344 -7.00 0.62 7.47
N VAL A 345 -7.15 1.92 7.30
CA VAL A 345 -8.41 2.66 7.52
C VAL A 345 -8.99 3.08 6.17
N TRP A 346 -10.28 2.83 5.96
CA TRP A 346 -10.97 3.27 4.74
C TRP A 346 -10.91 4.81 4.61
N PRO A 347 -10.50 5.36 3.45
CA PRO A 347 -10.44 6.80 3.24
C PRO A 347 -11.84 7.41 3.29
N THR A 348 -12.08 8.27 4.28
CA THR A 348 -13.32 9.03 4.47
C THR A 348 -12.99 10.52 4.60
N ALA A 349 -13.92 11.36 4.16
CA ALA A 349 -13.77 12.82 4.11
C ALA A 349 -13.86 13.47 5.49
#